data_AF-A0AAE0KJ98-F1
#
_entry.id   AF-A0AAE0KJ98-F1
#
_cell.length_a   1.000
_cell.length_b   1.000
_cell.length_c   1.000
_cell.angle_alpha   90.00
_cell.angle_beta   90.00
_cell.angle_gamma   90.00
#
_symmetry.space_group_name_H-M   'P 1'
#
loop_
_entity.id
_entity.type
_entity.pdbx_description
1 polymer ?
#
loop_
_entity_poly.entity_id
_entity_poly.type
_entity_poly.pdbx_seq_one_letter_code
_entity_poly.pdbx_strand_id
1 'polypeptide(L)'
;MSRQPPPVLIDNLHVQTEEGAPRGEYIDLPPGSHEHRVVERIIHLALLLLESRNGRRSLVEVARNIIEARNDLGIPHIYNRSIRDLPNIIDFFLATMRRNFPTTYLIFGQGGKASGMKQGGTDNMDDFNPRDTGYMTLNRVIIRNMVECLLPGQPATAGHNYVKFKFQMQISVAHEIVHF
;
A
#
# COMPACT_ATOMS: atom_id res chain seq x y z
N MET A 1 -15.92 -22.24 -2.59
CA MET A 1 -16.22 -20.79 -2.59
C MET A 1 -15.25 -20.10 -1.63
N SER A 2 -14.29 -19.31 -2.12
CA SER A 2 -13.43 -18.53 -1.22
C SER A 2 -14.23 -17.34 -0.70
N ARG A 3 -14.35 -17.19 0.62
CA ARG A 3 -14.93 -15.99 1.23
C ARG A 3 -14.10 -14.78 0.80
N GLN A 4 -14.75 -13.71 0.36
CA GLN A 4 -14.05 -12.44 0.11
C GLN A 4 -13.40 -11.97 1.43
N PRO A 5 -12.12 -11.55 1.41
CA PRO A 5 -11.49 -11.02 2.61
C PRO A 5 -12.18 -9.70 3.02
N PRO A 6 -12.19 -9.38 4.33
CA PRO A 6 -12.84 -8.17 4.82
C PRO A 6 -12.22 -6.91 4.19
N PRO A 7 -12.99 -5.81 4.11
CA PRO A 7 -12.43 -4.52 3.70
C PRO A 7 -11.27 -4.11 4.61
N VAL A 8 -10.34 -3.34 4.05
CA VAL A 8 -9.25 -2.74 4.84
C VAL A 8 -9.85 -1.53 5.53
N LEU A 9 -9.69 -1.45 6.85
CA LEU A 9 -10.09 -0.27 7.62
C LEU A 9 -8.86 0.63 7.75
N ILE A 10 -8.96 1.86 7.26
CA ILE A 10 -7.90 2.86 7.37
C ILE A 10 -8.41 3.96 8.31
N ASP A 11 -7.93 3.90 9.54
CA ASP A 11 -8.20 4.84 10.62
C ASP A 11 -7.17 5.98 10.71
N ASN A 12 -5.99 5.81 10.11
CA ASN A 12 -4.88 6.77 10.14
C ASN A 12 -4.58 7.34 8.74
N LEU A 13 -5.57 8.01 8.15
CA LEU A 13 -5.42 8.68 6.84
C LEU A 13 -5.41 10.19 7.04
N HIS A 14 -4.31 10.82 6.65
CA HIS A 14 -4.14 12.27 6.76
C HIS A 14 -3.99 12.91 5.39
N VAL A 15 -4.30 14.19 5.31
CA VAL A 15 -4.22 14.97 4.07
C VAL A 15 -3.48 16.27 4.31
N GLN A 16 -2.52 16.57 3.43
CA GLN A 16 -1.78 17.81 3.43
C GLN A 16 -2.71 18.96 3.05
N THR A 17 -2.79 20.00 3.88
CA THR A 17 -3.72 21.14 3.67
C THR A 17 -3.29 22.06 2.54
N GLU A 18 -1.99 22.30 2.40
CA GLU A 18 -1.43 23.27 1.43
C GLU A 18 -0.36 22.68 0.51
N GLU A 19 -0.40 23.09 -0.76
CA GLU A 19 0.61 22.75 -1.77
C GLU A 19 1.88 23.60 -1.56
N GLY A 20 3.05 22.97 -1.46
CA GLY A 20 4.34 23.66 -1.30
C GLY A 20 4.81 23.91 0.13
N ALA A 21 4.04 23.51 1.15
CA ALA A 21 4.47 23.62 2.54
C ALA A 21 5.57 22.59 2.86
N PRO A 22 6.79 23.01 3.29
CA PRO A 22 7.95 22.14 3.48
C PRO A 22 7.78 21.11 4.62
N ARG A 23 6.76 21.31 5.47
CA ARG A 23 6.22 20.37 6.46
C ARG A 23 4.72 20.63 6.60
N GLY A 24 3.98 20.43 5.51
CA GLY A 24 2.56 20.80 5.47
C GLY A 24 1.78 20.33 6.68
N GLU A 25 0.89 21.18 7.18
CA GLU A 25 -0.07 20.76 8.19
C GLU A 25 -0.90 19.61 7.61
N TYR A 26 -0.98 18.53 8.38
CA TYR A 26 -1.78 17.38 8.05
C TYR A 26 -3.04 17.42 8.90
N ILE A 27 -4.18 17.28 8.26
CA ILE A 27 -5.46 17.06 8.95
C ILE A 27 -5.93 15.64 8.71
N ASP A 28 -6.66 15.09 9.66
CA ASP A 28 -7.30 13.79 9.50
C ASP A 28 -8.32 13.88 8.37
N LEU A 29 -8.27 12.92 7.45
CA LEU A 29 -9.26 12.82 6.41
C LEU A 29 -10.50 12.13 6.99
N PRO A 30 -11.68 12.78 7.02
CA PRO A 30 -12.85 12.22 7.67
C PRO A 30 -13.21 10.84 7.10
N PRO A 31 -13.42 9.82 7.96
CA PRO A 31 -13.90 8.51 7.53
C PRO A 31 -15.19 8.65 6.72
N GLY A 32 -15.26 7.97 5.58
CA GLY A 32 -16.43 8.03 4.71
C GLY A 32 -16.52 9.29 3.85
N SER A 33 -15.53 10.18 3.84
CA SER A 33 -15.40 11.17 2.76
C SER A 33 -15.14 10.50 1.40
N HIS A 34 -15.37 11.20 0.29
CA HIS A 34 -15.12 10.62 -1.04
C HIS A 34 -13.64 10.26 -1.25
N GLU A 35 -12.71 11.12 -0.84
CA GLU A 35 -11.27 10.85 -0.92
C GLU A 35 -10.92 9.61 -0.06
N HIS A 36 -11.44 9.52 1.17
CA HIS A 36 -11.21 8.38 2.08
C HIS A 36 -11.67 7.06 1.48
N ARG A 37 -12.91 7.00 0.97
CA ARG A 37 -13.45 5.78 0.31
C ARG A 37 -12.65 5.36 -0.93
N VAL A 38 -12.17 6.32 -1.72
CA VAL A 38 -11.34 6.03 -2.89
C VAL A 38 -10.01 5.41 -2.46
N VAL A 39 -9.37 5.97 -1.43
CA VAL A 39 -8.11 5.45 -0.88
C VAL A 39 -8.28 4.04 -0.30
N GLU A 40 -9.29 3.83 0.54
CA GLU A 40 -9.61 2.49 1.08
C GLU A 40 -9.84 1.47 -0.04
N ARG A 41 -10.55 1.87 -1.10
CA ARG A 41 -10.82 0.98 -2.23
C ARG A 41 -9.55 0.61 -2.99
N ILE A 42 -8.65 1.57 -3.22
CA ILE A 42 -7.37 1.33 -3.91
C ILE A 42 -6.51 0.37 -3.09
N ILE A 43 -6.36 0.63 -1.79
CA ILE A 43 -5.55 -0.20 -0.89
C ILE A 43 -6.15 -1.62 -0.79
N HIS A 44 -7.47 -1.73 -0.67
CA HIS A 44 -8.14 -3.02 -0.68
C HIS A 44 -7.87 -3.81 -1.98
N LEU A 45 -7.94 -3.15 -3.14
CA LEU A 45 -7.66 -3.77 -4.43
C LEU A 45 -6.17 -4.15 -4.61
N ALA A 46 -5.25 -3.34 -4.08
CA ALA A 46 -3.82 -3.63 -4.07
C ALA A 46 -3.52 -4.87 -3.23
N LEU A 47 -4.08 -4.96 -2.01
CA LEU A 47 -3.95 -6.15 -1.18
C LEU A 47 -4.61 -7.37 -1.81
N LEU A 48 -5.78 -7.24 -2.44
CA LEU A 48 -6.40 -8.37 -3.18
C LEU A 48 -5.51 -8.88 -4.31
N LEU A 49 -4.77 -8.00 -4.99
CA LEU A 49 -3.83 -8.40 -6.04
C LEU A 49 -2.69 -9.25 -5.44
N LEU A 50 -2.08 -8.77 -4.35
CA LEU A 50 -0.99 -9.45 -3.65
C LEU A 50 -1.44 -10.77 -2.98
N GLU A 51 -2.64 -10.78 -2.42
CA GLU A 51 -3.28 -11.95 -1.82
C GLU A 51 -3.91 -12.90 -2.84
N SER A 52 -3.78 -12.63 -4.13
CA SER A 52 -4.18 -13.65 -5.12
C SER A 52 -3.22 -14.84 -5.07
N ARG A 53 -3.64 -15.99 -5.60
CA ARG A 53 -2.76 -17.17 -5.72
C ARG A 53 -1.46 -16.84 -6.46
N ASN A 54 -1.56 -16.05 -7.53
CA ASN A 54 -0.40 -15.63 -8.31
C ASN A 54 0.42 -14.58 -7.57
N GLY A 55 -0.22 -13.61 -6.90
CA GLY A 55 0.46 -12.61 -6.07
C GLY A 55 1.32 -13.23 -4.99
N ARG A 56 0.75 -14.13 -4.17
CA ARG A 56 1.50 -14.86 -3.13
C ARG A 56 2.67 -15.64 -3.69
N ARG A 57 2.45 -16.37 -4.80
CA ARG A 57 3.52 -17.13 -5.46
C ARG A 57 4.67 -16.22 -5.90
N SER A 58 4.34 -15.10 -6.55
CA SER A 58 5.35 -14.13 -7.00
C SER A 58 6.08 -13.48 -5.82
N LEU A 59 5.40 -13.18 -4.71
CA LEU A 59 6.04 -12.65 -3.50
C LEU A 59 7.03 -13.66 -2.90
N VAL A 60 6.65 -14.93 -2.79
CA VAL A 60 7.54 -16.00 -2.30
C VAL A 60 8.76 -16.15 -3.22
N GLU A 61 8.56 -16.10 -4.53
CA GLU A 61 9.64 -16.20 -5.51
C GLU A 61 10.61 -15.01 -5.42
N VAL A 62 10.10 -13.77 -5.36
CA VAL A 62 10.92 -12.57 -5.20
C VAL A 62 11.68 -12.60 -3.88
N ALA A 63 11.01 -12.94 -2.77
CA ALA A 63 11.65 -13.02 -1.45
C ALA A 63 12.78 -14.07 -1.43
N ARG A 64 12.53 -15.25 -2.01
CA ARG A 64 13.57 -16.30 -2.15
C ARG A 64 14.77 -15.77 -2.92
N ASN A 65 14.56 -15.18 -4.09
CA ASN A 65 15.64 -14.68 -4.94
C ASN A 65 16.45 -13.58 -4.23
N ILE A 66 15.80 -12.71 -3.45
CA ILE A 66 16.49 -11.68 -2.65
C ILE A 66 17.36 -12.32 -1.57
N ILE A 67 16.84 -13.30 -0.83
CA ILE A 67 17.57 -13.98 0.25
C ILE A 67 18.77 -14.75 -0.31
N GLU A 68 18.55 -15.55 -1.35
CA GLU A 68 19.62 -16.32 -2.02
C GLU A 68 20.71 -15.40 -2.55
N ALA A 69 20.36 -14.33 -3.27
CA ALA A 69 21.34 -13.37 -3.78
C ALA A 69 22.13 -12.68 -2.65
N ARG A 70 21.49 -12.35 -1.52
CA ARG A 70 22.18 -11.76 -0.38
C ARG A 70 23.12 -12.76 0.31
N ASN A 71 22.72 -14.02 0.43
CA ASN A 71 23.57 -15.09 0.95
C ASN A 71 24.82 -15.28 0.07
N ASP A 72 24.64 -15.33 -1.25
CA ASP A 72 25.73 -15.48 -2.21
C ASP A 72 26.73 -14.32 -2.13
N LEU A 73 26.24 -13.11 -1.84
CA LEU A 73 27.05 -11.90 -1.69
C LEU A 73 27.56 -11.68 -0.25
N GLY A 74 27.20 -12.53 0.72
CA GLY A 74 27.52 -12.34 2.13
C GLY A 74 26.93 -11.08 2.76
N ILE A 75 25.82 -10.55 2.21
CA ILE A 75 25.16 -9.34 2.69
C ILE A 75 24.18 -9.71 3.80
N PRO A 76 24.30 -9.15 5.02
CA PRO A 76 23.36 -9.42 6.11
C PRO A 76 21.90 -9.14 5.75
N HIS A 77 20.99 -9.95 6.30
CA HIS A 77 19.54 -9.77 6.19
C HIS A 77 18.82 -10.29 7.44
N ILE A 78 17.62 -9.75 7.72
CA ILE A 78 16.82 -10.08 8.90
C ILE A 78 16.15 -11.47 8.83
N TYR A 79 16.06 -12.06 7.64
CA TYR A 79 15.45 -13.37 7.47
C TYR A 79 16.36 -14.47 8.04
N ASN A 80 15.92 -15.18 9.07
CA ASN A 80 16.72 -16.18 9.80
C ASN A 80 16.08 -17.58 9.83
N ARG A 81 15.06 -17.82 9.00
CA ARG A 81 14.29 -19.08 8.94
C ARG A 81 14.62 -19.93 7.71
N SER A 82 14.00 -21.10 7.61
CA SER A 82 14.12 -21.93 6.39
C SER A 82 13.36 -21.29 5.24
N ILE A 83 13.91 -21.29 4.03
CA ILE A 83 13.19 -20.88 2.79
C ILE A 83 11.83 -21.57 2.63
N ARG A 84 11.65 -22.76 3.22
CA ARG A 84 10.36 -23.49 3.23
C ARG A 84 9.26 -22.75 4.00
N ASP A 85 9.63 -21.88 4.94
CA ASP A 85 8.71 -21.11 5.77
C ASP A 85 8.25 -19.81 5.10
N LEU A 86 8.86 -19.41 3.96
CA LEU A 86 8.51 -18.16 3.25
C LEU A 86 7.01 -18.01 2.97
N PRO A 87 6.26 -19.04 2.51
CA PRO A 87 4.83 -18.90 2.29
C PRO A 87 4.08 -18.44 3.54
N ASN A 88 4.41 -19.01 4.70
CA ASN A 88 3.77 -18.65 5.98
C ASN A 88 4.14 -17.23 6.40
N ILE A 89 5.38 -16.81 6.16
CA ILE A 89 5.84 -15.44 6.45
C ILE A 89 5.13 -14.42 5.55
N ILE A 90 4.98 -14.71 4.26
CA ILE A 90 4.24 -13.84 3.33
C ILE A 90 2.76 -13.77 3.72
N ASP A 91 2.15 -14.89 4.14
CA ASP A 91 0.77 -14.89 4.62
C ASP A 91 0.59 -14.07 5.90
N PHE A 92 1.53 -14.18 6.84
CA PHE A 92 1.58 -13.36 8.04
C PHE A 92 1.70 -11.87 7.69
N PHE A 93 2.68 -11.52 6.85
CA PHE A 93 2.91 -10.15 6.38
C PHE A 93 1.63 -9.53 5.76
N LEU A 94 1.00 -10.22 4.81
CA LEU A 94 -0.22 -9.71 4.15
C LEU A 94 -1.40 -9.59 5.12
N ALA A 95 -1.57 -10.56 6.02
CA ALA A 95 -2.61 -10.51 7.05
C ALA A 95 -2.40 -9.33 8.00
N THR A 96 -1.15 -9.07 8.40
CA THR A 96 -0.79 -7.93 9.26
C THR A 96 -1.00 -6.60 8.53
N MET A 97 -0.55 -6.48 7.28
CA MET A 97 -0.82 -5.29 6.44
C MET A 97 -2.31 -4.99 6.33
N ARG A 98 -3.16 -6.02 6.15
CA ARG A 98 -4.63 -5.83 6.06
C ARG A 98 -5.25 -5.38 7.38
N ARG A 99 -4.77 -5.89 8.51
CA ARG A 99 -5.32 -5.59 9.85
C ARG A 99 -4.84 -4.26 10.40
N ASN A 100 -3.59 -3.89 10.10
CA ASN A 100 -2.91 -2.77 10.72
C ASN A 100 -2.14 -1.98 9.66
N PHE A 101 -2.85 -1.48 8.65
CA PHE A 101 -2.24 -0.76 7.53
C PHE A 101 -1.44 0.45 8.04
N PRO A 102 -0.28 0.76 7.43
CA PRO A 102 0.55 1.89 7.86
C PRO A 102 -0.19 3.22 7.72
N THR A 103 0.24 4.21 8.51
CA THR A 103 -0.25 5.57 8.39
C THR A 103 -0.09 6.06 6.95
N THR A 104 -1.15 6.64 6.41
CA THR A 104 -1.20 7.06 5.00
C THR A 104 -1.39 8.57 4.90
N TYR A 105 -0.60 9.22 4.07
CA TYR A 105 -0.64 10.66 3.83
C TYR A 105 -1.00 10.97 2.37
N LEU A 106 -1.98 11.84 2.15
CA LEU A 106 -2.27 12.41 0.84
C LEU A 106 -1.47 13.71 0.67
N ILE A 107 -0.47 13.69 -0.19
CA ILE A 107 0.47 14.82 -0.38
C ILE A 107 0.36 15.43 -1.77
N PHE A 108 0.73 16.71 -1.88
CA PHE A 108 0.97 17.40 -3.14
C PHE A 108 2.46 17.22 -3.50
N GLY A 109 2.77 16.46 -4.55
CA GLY A 109 4.14 16.18 -4.94
C GLY A 109 4.32 15.96 -6.44
N GLN A 110 5.46 16.39 -6.96
CA GLN A 110 5.97 16.09 -8.30
C GLN A 110 6.81 14.80 -8.24
N GLY A 111 6.25 13.68 -8.70
CA GLY A 111 6.94 12.39 -8.76
C GLY A 111 6.47 11.41 -7.68
N GLY A 112 6.15 10.18 -8.11
CA GLY A 112 5.62 9.09 -7.26
C GLY A 112 4.08 9.09 -7.20
N LYS A 113 3.47 7.96 -7.56
CA LYS A 113 2.00 7.74 -7.40
C LYS A 113 1.67 7.28 -5.99
N ALA A 114 2.58 6.49 -5.43
CA ALA A 114 2.67 6.12 -4.02
C ALA A 114 4.17 6.06 -3.66
N SER A 115 4.53 6.30 -2.40
CA SER A 115 5.88 6.04 -1.87
C SER A 115 5.84 5.63 -0.39
N GLY A 116 6.74 4.75 0.04
CA GLY A 116 6.97 4.43 1.45
C GLY A 116 8.22 5.13 2.03
N MET A 117 8.16 5.56 3.29
CA MET A 117 9.36 5.96 4.04
C MET A 117 9.53 5.06 5.26
N LYS A 118 10.68 4.37 5.35
CA LYS A 118 11.00 3.47 6.45
C LYS A 118 11.45 4.26 7.69
N GLN A 119 10.76 4.11 8.82
CA GLN A 119 11.12 4.69 10.13
C GLN A 119 11.49 3.59 11.12
N GLY A 120 12.66 2.99 10.92
CA GLY A 120 13.11 1.87 11.77
C GLY A 120 12.63 0.52 11.27
N GLY A 121 12.76 -0.50 12.11
CA GLY A 121 12.39 -1.87 11.81
C GLY A 121 12.73 -2.78 12.97
N THR A 122 12.06 -3.93 13.03
CA THR A 122 12.41 -4.99 13.97
C THR A 122 13.53 -5.81 13.36
N ASP A 123 14.40 -6.39 14.19
CA ASP A 123 15.36 -7.41 13.75
C ASP A 123 14.70 -8.80 13.62
N ASN A 124 13.37 -8.87 13.82
CA ASN A 124 12.61 -10.10 13.89
C ASN A 124 11.31 -10.02 13.10
N MET A 125 11.21 -10.85 12.05
CA MET A 125 10.04 -10.93 11.18
C MET A 125 8.70 -11.23 11.90
N ASP A 126 8.74 -11.84 13.08
CA ASP A 126 7.52 -12.13 13.85
C ASP A 126 6.90 -10.90 14.51
N ASP A 127 7.72 -9.89 14.77
CA ASP A 127 7.30 -8.65 15.44
C ASP A 127 6.91 -7.56 14.44
N PHE A 128 6.75 -7.93 13.16
CA PHE A 128 6.43 -6.99 12.10
C PHE A 128 5.15 -6.21 12.40
N ASN A 129 5.29 -4.89 12.47
CA ASN A 129 4.20 -3.95 12.58
C ASN A 129 4.34 -2.87 11.50
N PRO A 130 3.39 -2.78 10.54
CA PRO A 130 3.48 -1.80 9.46
C PRO A 130 3.53 -0.35 9.94
N ARG A 131 2.83 -0.02 11.05
CA ARG A 131 2.78 1.33 11.61
C ARG A 131 4.12 1.78 12.21
N ASP A 132 4.92 0.83 12.68
CA ASP A 132 6.25 1.11 13.25
C ASP A 132 7.33 1.09 12.17
N THR A 133 7.03 0.51 11.01
CA THR A 133 7.99 0.37 9.91
C THR A 133 8.04 1.62 9.05
N GLY A 134 6.97 2.41 8.99
CA GLY A 134 6.95 3.62 8.18
C GLY A 134 5.57 4.17 7.88
N TYR A 135 5.51 5.05 6.89
CA TYR A 135 4.27 5.60 6.36
C TYR A 135 4.20 5.51 4.84
N MET A 136 2.98 5.47 4.33
CA MET A 136 2.68 5.53 2.90
C MET A 136 2.29 6.96 2.53
N THR A 137 2.80 7.47 1.43
CA THR A 137 2.29 8.70 0.82
C THR A 137 1.63 8.38 -0.50
N LEU A 138 0.51 9.03 -0.80
CA LEU A 138 -0.22 8.93 -2.06
C LEU A 138 -0.35 10.32 -2.68
N ASN A 139 -0.30 10.38 -4.01
CA ASN A 139 -0.48 11.63 -4.71
C ASN A 139 -1.94 12.11 -4.62
N ARG A 140 -2.17 13.22 -3.90
CA ARG A 140 -3.52 13.76 -3.67
C ARG A 140 -4.22 14.18 -4.96
N VAL A 141 -3.48 14.69 -5.95
CA VAL A 141 -4.05 15.13 -7.24
C VAL A 141 -4.70 13.95 -7.96
N ILE A 142 -4.06 12.78 -7.95
CA ILE A 142 -4.64 11.56 -8.56
C ILE A 142 -5.92 11.15 -7.83
N ILE A 143 -5.91 11.14 -6.48
CA ILE A 143 -7.09 10.78 -5.68
C ILE A 143 -8.25 11.75 -5.95
N ARG A 144 -7.99 13.06 -5.99
CA ARG A 144 -9.00 14.07 -6.34
C ARG A 144 -9.57 13.85 -7.73
N ASN A 145 -8.72 13.61 -8.73
CA ASN A 145 -9.18 13.30 -10.09
C ASN A 145 -10.07 12.04 -10.13
N MET A 146 -9.77 11.04 -9.30
CA MET A 146 -10.63 9.86 -9.17
C MET A 146 -11.98 10.19 -8.55
N VAL A 147 -12.01 11.03 -7.51
CA VAL A 147 -13.26 11.50 -6.88
C VAL A 147 -14.11 12.26 -7.88
N GLU A 148 -13.52 13.20 -8.61
CA GLU A 148 -14.21 14.00 -9.64
C GLU A 148 -14.87 13.12 -10.70
N CYS A 149 -14.19 12.05 -11.14
CA CYS A 149 -14.74 11.11 -12.12
C CYS A 149 -15.97 10.33 -11.63
N LEU A 150 -16.23 10.30 -10.33
CA LEU A 150 -17.36 9.60 -9.71
C LEU A 150 -18.55 10.52 -9.40
N LEU A 151 -18.43 11.83 -9.61
CA LEU A 151 -19.50 12.78 -9.33
C LEU A 151 -20.66 12.65 -10.35
N PRO A 152 -21.90 12.97 -9.95
CA PRO A 152 -23.03 13.00 -10.88
C PRO A 152 -22.83 14.01 -12.01
N GLY A 153 -23.36 13.70 -13.21
CA GLY A 153 -23.34 14.62 -14.36
C GLY A 153 -22.04 14.63 -15.17
N GLN A 154 -21.08 13.78 -14.83
CA GLN A 154 -19.82 13.66 -15.58
C GLN A 154 -20.02 12.99 -16.95
N PRO A 155 -19.21 13.34 -17.97
CA PRO A 155 -19.26 12.70 -19.28
C PRO A 155 -18.86 11.23 -19.20
N ALA A 156 -19.30 10.40 -20.16
CA ALA A 156 -18.96 8.97 -20.20
C ALA A 156 -17.45 8.68 -20.17
N THR A 157 -16.63 9.62 -20.65
CA THR A 157 -15.15 9.56 -20.61
C THR A 157 -14.59 9.57 -19.18
N ALA A 158 -15.32 10.14 -18.21
CA ALA A 158 -14.91 10.17 -16.81
C ALA A 158 -14.82 8.76 -16.21
N GLY A 159 -15.77 7.87 -16.55
CA GLY A 159 -15.72 6.47 -16.12
C GLY A 159 -14.48 5.74 -16.63
N HIS A 160 -14.07 6.00 -17.87
CA HIS A 160 -12.85 5.42 -18.44
C HIS A 160 -11.59 5.95 -17.76
N ASN A 161 -11.53 7.25 -17.45
CA ASN A 161 -10.43 7.84 -16.69
C ASN A 161 -10.35 7.29 -15.27
N TYR A 162 -11.49 7.11 -14.59
CA TYR A 162 -11.53 6.46 -13.28
C TYR A 162 -10.92 5.06 -13.31
N VAL A 163 -11.26 4.25 -14.31
CA VAL A 163 -10.69 2.89 -14.47
C VAL A 163 -9.18 2.95 -14.66
N LYS A 164 -8.67 3.88 -15.47
CA LYS A 164 -7.22 4.08 -15.66
C LYS A 164 -6.52 4.45 -14.37
N PHE A 165 -7.01 5.48 -13.67
CA PHE A 165 -6.43 5.91 -12.40
C PHE A 165 -6.49 4.81 -11.34
N LYS A 166 -7.60 4.07 -11.26
CA LYS A 166 -7.77 2.93 -10.35
C LYS A 166 -6.73 1.84 -10.62
N PHE A 167 -6.57 1.42 -11.88
CA PHE A 167 -5.58 0.41 -12.26
C PHE A 167 -4.16 0.86 -11.91
N GLN A 168 -3.84 2.10 -12.29
CA GLN A 168 -2.54 2.72 -12.02
C GLN A 168 -2.23 2.77 -10.50
N MET A 169 -3.17 3.27 -9.70
CA MET A 169 -2.98 3.39 -8.26
C MET A 169 -2.94 2.03 -7.57
N GLN A 170 -3.75 1.06 -8.04
CA GLN A 170 -3.70 -0.31 -7.52
C GLN A 170 -2.30 -0.92 -7.67
N ILE A 171 -1.66 -0.76 -8.83
CA ILE A 171 -0.31 -1.27 -9.06
C ILE A 171 0.71 -0.52 -8.21
N SER A 172 0.63 0.81 -8.18
CA SER A 172 1.57 1.62 -7.40
C SER A 172 1.48 1.33 -5.91
N VAL A 173 0.28 1.24 -5.34
CA VAL A 173 0.10 0.89 -3.93
C VAL A 173 0.56 -0.55 -3.66
N ALA A 174 0.28 -1.50 -4.56
CA ALA A 174 0.78 -2.87 -4.40
C ALA A 174 2.32 -2.93 -4.41
N HIS A 175 2.98 -2.12 -5.25
CA HIS A 175 4.44 -2.01 -5.27
C HIS A 175 4.98 -1.47 -3.95
N GLU A 176 4.40 -0.38 -3.43
CA GLU A 176 4.85 0.20 -2.17
C GLU A 176 4.59 -0.70 -0.96
N ILE A 177 3.49 -1.47 -0.94
CA ILE A 177 3.24 -2.46 0.11
C ILE A 177 4.43 -3.42 0.23
N VAL A 178 5.01 -3.88 -0.88
CA VAL A 178 6.11 -4.85 -0.87
C VAL A 178 7.42 -4.27 -0.32
N HIS A 179 7.53 -2.95 -0.19
CA HIS A 179 8.71 -2.29 0.40
C HIS A 179 8.66 -2.13 1.92
N PHE A 180 7.51 -2.41 2.56
CA PHE A 180 7.39 -2.47 4.03
C PHE A 180 8.01 -3.76 4.56
#